data_AF-A0A820KWI0-F1
#
_entry.id   AF-A0A820KWI0-F1
#
_cell.length_a   1.000
_cell.length_b   1.000
_cell.length_c   1.000
_cell.angle_alpha   90.00
_cell.angle_beta   90.00
_cell.angle_gamma   90.00
#
_symmetry.space_group_name_H-M   'P 1'
#
loop_
_entity.id
_entity.type
_entity.pdbx_description
1 polymer ?
#
loop_
_entity_poly.entity_id
_entity_poly.type
_entity_poly.pdbx_seq_one_letter_code
_entity_poly.pdbx_strand_id
1 'polypeptide(L)'
;IKRASVDDIKSGNIAEHLSLVQHHVRSKLDEAKQREMSRLRDLVGQKFRNMNDKQRQAFARADPNGRRMQEFLPQHLDHKNWETFGQDDLERLIRHASKDLDELDRKREEEFKQYEIRKEYERRAKLAKLNIDERKRLEQLHRATLEKKKKHRPVNHPGSVDQMEEVWEKVDKLEAYQFK
;
A
#
# COMPACT_ATOMS: atom_id res chain seq x y z
N ILE A 1 9.24 -24.99 5.74
CA ILE A 1 9.08 -23.74 4.97
C ILE A 1 10.27 -22.86 5.33
N LYS A 2 11.18 -22.57 4.39
CA LYS A 2 12.31 -21.67 4.63
C LYS A 2 11.73 -20.28 4.96
N ARG A 3 12.35 -19.56 5.90
CA ARG A 3 12.02 -18.14 6.18
C ARG A 3 12.32 -17.34 4.90
N ALA A 4 11.30 -17.05 4.09
CA ALA A 4 11.46 -16.12 2.98
C ALA A 4 11.76 -14.74 3.57
N SER A 5 12.83 -14.10 3.11
CA SER A 5 13.13 -12.74 3.54
C SER A 5 12.03 -11.79 3.06
N VAL A 6 11.82 -10.68 3.76
CA VAL A 6 10.92 -9.61 3.29
C VAL A 6 11.33 -9.15 1.89
N ASP A 7 12.64 -9.13 1.62
CA ASP A 7 13.19 -8.76 0.31
C ASP A 7 12.86 -9.80 -0.77
N ASP A 8 12.81 -11.10 -0.43
CA ASP A 8 12.42 -12.17 -1.35
C ASP A 8 10.93 -12.10 -1.71
N ILE A 9 10.12 -11.64 -0.74
CA ILE A 9 8.72 -11.35 -0.98
C ILE A 9 8.63 -10.14 -1.91
N LYS A 10 9.24 -9.00 -1.55
CA LYS A 10 9.17 -7.76 -2.36
C LYS A 10 9.69 -7.96 -3.80
N SER A 11 10.73 -8.77 -3.98
CA SER A 11 11.32 -9.04 -5.31
C SER A 11 10.46 -9.94 -6.19
N GLY A 12 9.49 -10.65 -5.63
CA GLY A 12 8.62 -11.59 -6.33
C GLY A 12 9.22 -12.99 -6.51
N ASN A 13 10.40 -13.28 -5.95
CA ASN A 13 11.07 -14.58 -6.07
C ASN A 13 10.21 -15.74 -5.51
N ILE A 14 9.33 -15.45 -4.56
CA ILE A 14 8.38 -16.43 -4.02
C ILE A 14 7.42 -17.02 -5.08
N ALA A 15 7.25 -16.34 -6.23
CA ALA A 15 6.40 -16.81 -7.30
C ALA A 15 6.89 -18.13 -7.94
N GLU A 16 8.18 -18.44 -7.89
CA GLU A 16 8.75 -19.73 -8.35
C GLU A 16 8.12 -20.94 -7.64
N HIS A 17 7.64 -20.72 -6.41
CA HIS A 17 7.02 -21.75 -5.59
C HIS A 17 5.51 -21.89 -5.82
N LEU A 18 4.92 -21.15 -6.78
CA LEU A 18 3.50 -21.27 -7.10
C LEU A 18 3.11 -22.70 -7.54
N SER A 19 4.03 -23.43 -8.15
CA SER A 19 3.83 -24.85 -8.52
C SER A 19 3.64 -25.77 -7.31
N LEU A 20 4.23 -25.43 -6.16
CA LEU A 20 4.12 -26.18 -4.90
C LEU A 20 2.75 -25.99 -4.24
N VAL A 21 2.01 -24.96 -4.64
CA VAL A 21 0.67 -24.68 -4.14
C VAL A 21 -0.30 -25.77 -4.61
N GLN A 22 -1.23 -26.17 -3.72
CA GLN A 22 -2.23 -27.19 -4.02
C GLN A 22 -3.10 -26.80 -5.22
N HIS A 23 -3.47 -27.78 -6.04
CA HIS A 23 -4.22 -27.57 -7.28
C HIS A 23 -5.49 -26.74 -7.09
N HIS A 24 -6.27 -27.02 -6.04
CA HIS A 24 -7.53 -26.32 -5.79
C HIS A 24 -7.34 -24.81 -5.54
N VAL A 25 -6.19 -24.39 -4.99
CA VAL A 25 -5.86 -22.97 -4.81
C VAL A 25 -5.50 -22.35 -6.15
N ARG A 26 -4.74 -23.07 -7.00
CA ARG A 26 -4.42 -22.63 -8.36
C ARG A 26 -5.68 -22.43 -9.20
N SER A 27 -6.63 -23.37 -9.18
CA SER A 27 -7.92 -23.19 -9.85
C SER A 27 -8.68 -21.96 -9.36
N LYS A 28 -8.65 -21.66 -8.06
CA LYS A 28 -9.26 -20.44 -7.51
C LYS A 28 -8.54 -19.17 -7.96
N LEU A 29 -7.22 -19.19 -8.12
CA LEU A 29 -6.44 -18.06 -8.65
C LEU A 29 -6.79 -17.82 -10.12
N ASP A 30 -6.94 -18.88 -10.91
CA ASP A 30 -7.39 -18.81 -12.30
C ASP A 30 -8.78 -18.17 -12.39
N GLU A 31 -9.75 -18.68 -11.62
CA GLU A 31 -11.10 -18.11 -11.54
C GLU A 31 -11.11 -16.64 -11.10
N ALA A 32 -10.28 -16.28 -10.11
CA ALA A 32 -10.14 -14.91 -9.65
C ALA A 32 -9.59 -13.99 -10.74
N LYS A 33 -8.55 -14.43 -11.46
CA LYS A 33 -7.98 -13.71 -12.61
C LYS A 33 -9.03 -13.51 -13.70
N GLN A 34 -9.77 -14.56 -14.06
CA GLN A 34 -10.81 -14.49 -15.10
C GLN A 34 -11.94 -13.53 -14.73
N ARG A 35 -12.40 -13.57 -13.47
CA ARG A 35 -13.43 -12.65 -12.96
C ARG A 35 -12.94 -11.21 -13.01
N GLU A 36 -11.71 -10.95 -12.58
CA GLU A 36 -11.14 -9.61 -12.58
C GLU A 36 -10.92 -9.09 -14.01
N MET A 37 -10.40 -9.93 -14.91
CA MET A 37 -10.24 -9.58 -16.32
C MET A 37 -11.57 -9.24 -16.99
N SER A 38 -12.64 -9.99 -16.70
CA SER A 38 -13.98 -9.68 -17.18
C SER A 38 -14.46 -8.32 -16.66
N ARG A 39 -14.32 -8.07 -15.35
CA ARG A 39 -14.68 -6.79 -14.72
C ARG A 39 -13.93 -5.61 -15.34
N LEU A 40 -12.63 -5.78 -15.60
CA LEU A 40 -11.79 -4.75 -16.19
C LEU A 40 -12.19 -4.46 -17.64
N ARG A 41 -12.45 -5.50 -18.45
CA ARG A 41 -12.95 -5.34 -19.81
C ARG A 41 -14.29 -4.58 -19.84
N ASP A 42 -15.18 -4.87 -18.91
CA ASP A 42 -16.47 -4.17 -18.78
C ASP A 42 -16.29 -2.70 -18.41
N LEU A 43 -15.40 -2.40 -17.45
CA LEU A 43 -15.07 -1.03 -17.06
C LEU A 43 -14.45 -0.24 -18.21
N VAL A 44 -13.54 -0.86 -18.96
CA VAL A 44 -12.96 -0.26 -20.17
C VAL A 44 -14.08 0.04 -21.17
N GLY A 45 -14.93 -0.95 -21.47
CA GLY A 45 -16.06 -0.78 -22.37
C GLY A 45 -17.02 0.33 -21.92
N GLN A 46 -17.32 0.44 -20.62
CA GLN A 46 -18.15 1.50 -20.07
C GLN A 46 -17.50 2.87 -20.23
N LYS A 47 -16.19 2.98 -19.96
CA LYS A 47 -15.43 4.22 -20.15
C LYS A 47 -15.49 4.69 -21.61
N PHE A 48 -15.32 3.77 -22.56
CA PHE A 48 -15.47 4.08 -23.98
C PHE A 48 -16.88 4.50 -24.37
N ARG A 49 -17.91 3.83 -23.84
CA ARG A 49 -19.31 4.22 -24.06
C ARG A 49 -19.59 5.63 -23.55
N ASN A 50 -19.02 5.99 -22.41
CA ASN A 50 -19.19 7.30 -21.78
C ASN A 50 -18.31 8.41 -22.39
N MET A 51 -17.36 8.09 -23.27
CA MET A 51 -16.55 9.10 -23.96
C MET A 51 -17.37 9.83 -25.03
N ASN A 52 -17.22 11.15 -25.09
CA ASN A 52 -17.80 12.00 -26.11
C ASN A 52 -17.15 11.77 -27.49
N ASP A 53 -17.82 12.14 -28.59
CA ASP A 53 -17.33 11.91 -29.95
C ASP A 53 -15.92 12.49 -30.20
N LYS A 54 -15.63 13.68 -29.67
CA LYS A 54 -14.28 14.27 -29.74
C LYS A 54 -13.23 13.43 -29.02
N GLN A 55 -13.57 12.84 -27.87
CA GLN A 55 -12.67 11.98 -27.11
C GLN A 55 -12.46 10.63 -27.80
N ARG A 56 -13.52 10.05 -28.38
CA ARG A 56 -13.42 8.81 -29.17
C ARG A 56 -12.56 9.01 -30.41
N GLN A 57 -12.74 10.12 -31.13
CA GLN A 57 -11.89 10.46 -32.28
C GLN A 57 -10.43 10.72 -31.87
N ALA A 58 -10.20 11.43 -30.76
CA ALA A 58 -8.85 11.63 -30.24
C ALA A 58 -8.19 10.31 -29.82
N PHE A 59 -8.95 9.41 -29.19
CA PHE A 59 -8.45 8.08 -28.81
C PHE A 59 -8.13 7.24 -30.05
N ALA A 60 -9.01 7.18 -31.04
CA ALA A 60 -8.80 6.44 -32.28
C ALA A 60 -7.61 6.97 -33.10
N ARG A 61 -7.37 8.29 -33.09
CA ARG A 61 -6.18 8.90 -33.71
C ARG A 61 -4.90 8.60 -32.94
N ALA A 62 -4.96 8.61 -31.61
CA ALA A 62 -3.82 8.32 -30.76
C ALA A 62 -3.48 6.82 -30.69
N ASP A 63 -4.42 5.95 -31.04
CA ASP A 63 -4.26 4.50 -31.02
C ASP A 63 -4.80 3.81 -32.28
N PRO A 64 -4.12 3.95 -33.43
CA PRO A 64 -4.55 3.31 -34.67
C PRO A 64 -4.57 1.76 -34.58
N ASN A 65 -3.80 1.19 -33.65
CA ASN A 65 -3.60 -0.26 -33.50
C ASN A 65 -4.37 -0.88 -32.33
N GLY A 66 -5.17 -0.12 -31.59
CA GLY A 66 -5.96 -0.61 -30.44
C GLY A 66 -5.14 -1.06 -29.22
N ARG A 67 -3.88 -0.63 -29.10
CA ARG A 67 -2.97 -1.02 -28.00
C ARG A 67 -3.08 -0.14 -26.75
N ARG A 68 -3.59 1.08 -26.86
CA ARG A 68 -3.85 1.96 -25.70
C ARG A 68 -5.03 1.47 -24.87
N MET A 69 -5.86 0.57 -25.40
CA MET A 69 -6.82 -0.21 -24.60
C MET A 69 -6.12 -0.97 -23.47
N GLN A 70 -4.91 -1.46 -23.71
CA GLN A 70 -4.07 -2.16 -22.73
C GLN A 70 -3.55 -1.23 -21.63
N GLU A 71 -3.48 0.10 -21.84
CA GLU A 71 -3.12 1.07 -20.79
C GLU A 71 -4.16 1.12 -19.67
N PHE A 72 -5.42 0.77 -19.95
CA PHE A 72 -6.48 0.74 -18.94
C PHE A 72 -6.54 -0.56 -18.14
N LEU A 73 -5.78 -1.57 -18.57
CA LEU A 73 -5.72 -2.85 -17.89
C LEU A 73 -4.49 -2.87 -16.97
N PRO A 74 -4.53 -3.59 -15.83
CA PRO A 74 -3.44 -3.59 -14.87
C PRO A 74 -2.15 -4.13 -15.49
N GLN A 75 -1.05 -3.40 -15.28
CA GLN A 75 0.26 -3.77 -15.83
C GLN A 75 0.80 -5.10 -15.29
N HIS A 76 0.27 -5.56 -14.15
CA HIS A 76 0.73 -6.76 -13.48
C HIS A 76 0.03 -8.06 -13.94
N LEU A 77 -0.98 -7.98 -14.81
CA LEU A 77 -1.65 -9.15 -15.37
C LEU A 77 -1.20 -9.39 -16.81
N ASP A 78 -1.00 -10.66 -17.19
CA ASP A 78 -0.82 -11.01 -18.60
C ASP A 78 -2.16 -11.03 -19.35
N HIS A 79 -2.28 -10.15 -20.32
CA HIS A 79 -3.46 -9.98 -21.17
C HIS A 79 -3.58 -11.04 -22.27
N LYS A 80 -2.46 -11.69 -22.62
CA LYS A 80 -2.44 -12.74 -23.64
C LYS A 80 -2.94 -14.06 -23.08
N ASN A 81 -2.55 -14.36 -21.84
CA ASN A 81 -3.03 -15.51 -21.10
C ASN A 81 -4.10 -15.09 -20.07
N TRP A 82 -5.35 -14.99 -20.49
CA TRP A 82 -6.45 -14.55 -19.61
C TRP A 82 -7.03 -15.68 -18.74
N GLU A 83 -6.79 -16.95 -19.12
CA GLU A 83 -7.44 -18.11 -18.51
C GLU A 83 -6.70 -18.63 -17.28
N THR A 84 -5.37 -18.54 -17.26
CA THR A 84 -4.53 -19.11 -16.20
C THR A 84 -3.71 -18.03 -15.49
N PHE A 85 -3.63 -18.12 -14.17
CA PHE A 85 -2.78 -17.30 -13.31
C PHE A 85 -1.43 -18.00 -13.12
N GLY A 86 -0.42 -17.51 -13.83
CA GLY A 86 0.91 -18.10 -13.85
C GLY A 86 1.86 -17.52 -12.80
N GLN A 87 3.07 -18.07 -12.77
CA GLN A 87 4.17 -17.54 -11.96
C GLN A 87 4.47 -16.07 -12.29
N ASP A 88 4.57 -15.74 -13.58
CA ASP A 88 4.84 -14.37 -14.04
C ASP A 88 3.80 -13.36 -13.56
N ASP A 89 2.51 -13.75 -13.53
CA ASP A 89 1.44 -12.90 -13.01
C ASP A 89 1.63 -12.61 -11.53
N LEU A 90 1.98 -13.64 -10.75
CA LEU A 90 2.23 -13.50 -9.33
C LEU A 90 3.45 -12.62 -9.05
N GLU A 91 4.55 -12.84 -9.77
CA GLU A 91 5.77 -12.04 -9.64
C GLU A 91 5.50 -10.56 -9.94
N ARG A 92 4.81 -10.27 -11.05
CA ARG A 92 4.46 -8.91 -11.44
C ARG A 92 3.50 -8.26 -10.45
N LEU A 93 2.51 -9.01 -9.97
CA LEU A 93 1.56 -8.54 -8.97
C LEU A 93 2.27 -8.13 -7.68
N ILE A 94 3.16 -8.99 -7.18
CA ILE A 94 3.90 -8.72 -5.94
C ILE A 94 4.82 -7.51 -6.10
N ARG A 95 5.54 -7.40 -7.21
CA ARG A 95 6.41 -6.24 -7.48
C ARG A 95 5.61 -4.95 -7.58
N HIS A 96 4.48 -4.97 -8.30
CA HIS A 96 3.62 -3.79 -8.44
C HIS A 96 3.03 -3.38 -7.09
N ALA A 97 2.48 -4.32 -6.32
CA ALA A 97 1.94 -4.05 -5.00
C ALA A 97 3.01 -3.51 -4.03
N SER A 98 4.22 -4.06 -4.07
CA SER A 98 5.34 -3.58 -3.23
C SER A 98 5.72 -2.15 -3.59
N LYS A 99 5.79 -1.83 -4.87
CA LYS A 99 6.07 -0.47 -5.35
C LYS A 99 4.95 0.50 -4.94
N ASP A 100 3.69 0.10 -5.07
CA ASP A 100 2.56 0.94 -4.66
C ASP A 100 2.60 1.24 -3.16
N LEU A 101 2.95 0.24 -2.33
CA LEU A 101 3.12 0.43 -0.89
C LEU A 101 4.27 1.40 -0.58
N ASP A 102 5.42 1.24 -1.24
CA ASP A 102 6.57 2.12 -1.04
C ASP A 102 6.23 3.58 -1.47
N GLU A 103 5.47 3.76 -2.56
CA GLU A 103 5.00 5.08 -3.00
C GLU A 103 4.01 5.72 -2.02
N LEU A 104 3.09 4.92 -1.45
CA LEU A 104 2.17 5.37 -0.41
C LEU A 104 2.90 5.80 0.85
N ASP A 105 3.90 5.04 1.27
CA ASP A 105 4.71 5.38 2.44
C ASP A 105 5.53 6.64 2.20
N ARG A 106 6.16 6.79 1.02
CA ARG A 106 6.83 8.05 0.64
C ARG A 106 5.88 9.24 0.69
N LYS A 107 4.66 9.09 0.15
CA LYS A 107 3.66 10.17 0.17
C LYS A 107 3.25 10.54 1.59
N ARG A 108 3.03 9.55 2.46
CA ARG A 108 2.73 9.78 3.89
C ARG A 108 3.86 10.53 4.58
N GLU A 109 5.11 10.17 4.30
CA GLU A 109 6.27 10.89 4.85
C GLU A 109 6.31 12.35 4.39
N GLU A 110 6.07 12.61 3.11
CA GLU A 110 6.03 13.96 2.55
C GLU A 110 4.90 14.78 3.18
N GLU A 111 3.69 14.22 3.26
CA GLU A 111 2.54 14.86 3.92
C GLU A 111 2.85 15.17 5.39
N PHE A 112 3.51 14.26 6.11
CA PHE A 112 3.94 14.46 7.49
C PHE A 112 4.98 15.57 7.61
N LYS A 113 5.99 15.60 6.74
CA LYS A 113 7.00 16.68 6.69
C LYS A 113 6.34 18.03 6.46
N GLN A 114 5.45 18.15 5.47
CA GLN A 114 4.74 19.40 5.18
C GLN A 114 3.85 19.84 6.35
N TYR A 115 3.17 18.88 6.98
CA TYR A 115 2.35 19.14 8.16
C TYR A 115 3.18 19.70 9.33
N GLU A 116 4.31 19.08 9.67
CA GLU A 116 5.16 19.54 10.77
C GLU A 116 5.80 20.90 10.45
N ILE A 117 6.21 21.16 9.21
CA ILE A 117 6.70 22.49 8.76
C ILE A 117 5.62 23.56 8.97
N ARG A 118 4.40 23.32 8.48
CA ARG A 118 3.29 24.27 8.61
C ARG A 118 2.96 24.56 10.07
N LYS A 119 2.93 23.52 10.90
CA LYS A 119 2.64 23.62 12.33
C LYS A 119 3.72 24.40 13.09
N GLU A 120 5.00 24.20 12.79
CA GLU A 120 6.08 24.99 13.37
C GLU A 120 6.05 26.44 12.88
N TYR A 121 5.72 26.68 11.60
CA TYR A 121 5.53 28.03 11.07
C TYR A 121 4.42 28.79 11.82
N GLU A 122 3.24 28.17 11.97
CA GLU A 122 2.12 28.75 12.72
C GLU A 122 2.50 29.02 14.18
N ARG A 123 3.25 28.12 14.81
CA ARG A 123 3.76 28.31 16.18
C ARG A 123 4.68 29.52 16.27
N ARG A 124 5.64 29.66 15.35
CA ARG A 124 6.56 30.82 15.32
C ARG A 124 5.81 32.13 15.08
N ALA A 125 4.84 32.13 14.15
CA ALA A 125 4.00 33.29 13.88
C ALA A 125 3.16 33.71 15.10
N LYS A 126 2.66 32.74 15.89
CA LYS A 126 1.96 33.01 17.17
C LYS A 126 2.92 33.59 18.20
N LEU A 127 4.09 33.00 18.39
CA LEU A 127 5.09 33.49 19.36
C LEU A 127 5.57 34.91 19.05
N ALA A 128 5.66 35.28 17.77
CA ALA A 128 6.06 36.62 17.35
C ALA A 128 5.03 37.72 17.71
N LYS A 129 3.76 37.35 17.93
CA LYS A 129 2.67 38.29 18.25
C LYS A 129 2.40 38.46 19.74
N LEU A 130 3.06 37.67 20.61
CA LEU A 130 2.76 37.59 22.04
C LEU A 130 3.74 38.40 22.90
N ASN A 131 3.29 38.81 24.08
CA ASN A 131 4.12 39.45 25.10
C ASN A 131 5.10 38.45 25.76
N ILE A 132 6.14 38.96 26.43
CA ILE A 132 7.24 38.16 27.00
C ILE A 132 6.72 37.06 27.96
N ASP A 133 5.77 37.37 28.84
CA ASP A 133 5.23 36.41 29.81
C ASP A 133 4.34 35.35 29.15
N GLU A 134 3.51 35.76 28.18
CA GLU A 134 2.66 34.83 27.41
C GLU A 134 3.51 33.89 26.56
N ARG A 135 4.59 34.40 25.97
CA ARG A 135 5.57 33.62 25.22
C ARG A 135 6.18 32.51 26.08
N LYS A 136 6.66 32.85 27.29
CA LYS A 136 7.21 31.87 28.25
C LYS A 136 6.18 30.78 28.60
N ARG A 137 4.93 31.15 28.86
CA ARG A 137 3.86 30.19 29.16
C ARG A 137 3.58 29.25 27.98
N LEU A 138 3.51 29.77 26.76
CA LEU A 138 3.24 28.97 25.56
C LEU A 138 4.39 28.01 25.24
N GLU A 139 5.64 28.46 25.41
CA GLU A 139 6.82 27.61 25.28
C GLU A 139 6.87 26.49 26.32
N GLN A 140 6.51 26.77 27.58
CA GLN A 140 6.39 25.75 28.64
C GLN A 140 5.31 24.71 28.32
N LEU A 141 4.12 25.15 27.89
CA LEU A 141 3.02 24.25 27.49
C LEU A 141 3.42 23.37 26.30
N HIS A 142 4.11 23.95 25.32
CA HIS A 142 4.60 23.19 24.17
C HIS A 142 5.62 22.13 24.59
N ARG A 143 6.59 22.49 25.43
CA ARG A 143 7.58 21.54 25.97
C ARG A 143 6.91 20.42 26.76
N ALA A 144 5.95 20.74 27.62
CA ALA A 144 5.18 19.74 28.37
C ALA A 144 4.40 18.80 27.43
N THR A 145 3.86 19.32 26.33
CA THR A 145 3.15 18.52 25.32
C THR A 145 4.11 17.56 24.60
N LEU A 146 5.31 18.01 24.23
CA LEU A 146 6.34 17.14 23.64
C LEU A 146 6.79 16.05 24.60
N GLU A 147 7.01 16.38 25.88
CA GLU A 147 7.37 15.40 26.90
C GLU A 147 6.26 14.36 27.13
N LYS A 148 4.98 14.78 27.11
CA LYS A 148 3.86 13.83 27.14
C LYS A 148 3.84 12.93 25.92
N LYS A 149 4.11 13.46 24.72
CA LYS A 149 4.17 12.67 23.48
C LYS A 149 5.31 11.65 23.48
N LYS A 150 6.48 11.97 24.04
CA LYS A 150 7.59 11.02 24.17
C LYS A 150 7.28 9.86 25.12
N LYS A 151 6.37 10.06 26.07
CA LYS A 151 5.95 9.03 27.05
C LYS A 151 4.86 8.15 26.45
N HIS A 152 5.21 7.35 25.45
CA HIS A 152 4.38 6.22 24.99
C HIS A 152 5.18 4.92 25.11
N ARG A 153 4.48 3.77 25.20
CA ARG A 153 5.14 2.46 25.08
C ARG A 153 5.71 2.34 23.65
N PRO A 154 6.85 1.65 23.45
CA PRO A 154 7.33 1.35 22.10
C PRO A 154 6.21 0.71 21.28
N VAL A 155 6.02 1.17 20.04
CA VAL A 155 5.06 0.55 19.13
C VAL A 155 5.78 -0.59 18.42
N ASN A 156 5.28 -1.81 18.60
CA ASN A 156 5.84 -3.01 17.97
C ASN A 156 5.64 -2.94 16.45
N HIS A 157 6.65 -3.37 15.69
CA HIS A 157 6.50 -3.48 14.25
C HIS A 157 5.46 -4.56 13.91
N PRO A 158 4.60 -4.35 12.90
CA PRO A 158 3.65 -5.35 12.46
C PRO A 158 4.39 -6.61 11.99
N GLY A 159 3.94 -7.78 12.44
CA GLY A 159 4.56 -9.08 12.21
C GLY A 159 5.77 -9.39 13.11
N SER A 160 6.18 -8.51 14.02
CA SER A 160 7.22 -8.81 15.02
C SER A 160 6.73 -9.88 16.01
N VAL A 161 7.68 -10.65 16.55
CA VAL A 161 7.41 -11.59 17.66
C VAL A 161 6.73 -10.87 18.81
N ASP A 162 7.19 -9.67 19.15
CA ASP A 162 6.61 -8.85 20.23
C ASP A 162 5.15 -8.46 19.96
N GLN A 163 4.78 -8.25 18.68
CA GLN A 163 3.38 -7.95 18.33
C GLN A 163 2.52 -9.20 18.46
N MET A 164 3.03 -10.36 18.04
CA MET A 164 2.32 -11.63 18.17
C MET A 164 2.13 -12.01 19.64
N GLU A 165 3.16 -11.83 20.48
CA GLU A 165 3.08 -12.04 21.93
C GLU A 165 2.06 -11.09 22.58
N GLU A 166 2.06 -9.81 22.19
CA GLU A 166 1.05 -8.85 22.68
C GLU A 166 -0.39 -9.28 22.33
N VAL A 167 -0.61 -9.77 21.11
CA VAL A 167 -1.94 -10.27 20.68
C VAL A 167 -2.31 -11.54 21.45
N TRP A 168 -1.35 -12.45 21.63
CA TRP A 168 -1.53 -13.69 22.38
C TRP A 168 -1.94 -13.43 23.83
N GLU A 169 -1.27 -12.50 24.50
CA GLU A 169 -1.56 -12.12 25.89
C GLU A 169 -2.87 -11.33 26.03
N LYS A 170 -3.13 -10.36 25.14
CA LYS A 170 -4.24 -9.41 25.32
C LYS A 170 -5.54 -9.82 24.65
N VAL A 171 -5.47 -10.34 23.43
CA VAL A 171 -6.65 -10.68 22.63
C VAL A 171 -7.08 -12.11 22.93
N ASP A 172 -6.13 -13.05 22.82
CA ASP A 172 -6.41 -14.46 23.03
C ASP A 172 -6.44 -14.84 24.52
N LYS A 173 -5.90 -13.99 25.40
CA LYS A 173 -5.83 -14.18 26.87
C LYS A 173 -5.24 -15.52 27.28
N LEU A 174 -4.35 -16.05 26.45
CA LEU A 174 -3.66 -17.29 26.72
C LEU A 174 -2.43 -16.99 27.57
N GLU A 175 -2.14 -17.84 28.56
CA GLU A 175 -0.91 -17.71 29.33
C GLU A 175 0.31 -17.85 28.40
N ALA A 176 1.36 -17.09 28.67
CA ALA A 176 2.62 -17.14 27.94
C ALA A 176 3.26 -18.52 28.13
N TYR A 177 2.84 -19.49 27.31
CA TYR A 177 3.48 -20.78 27.24
C TYR A 177 4.88 -20.55 26.68
N GLN A 178 5.88 -20.78 27.52
CA GLN A 178 7.29 -20.76 27.17
C GLN A 178 7.51 -21.66 25.94
N PHE A 179 7.72 -21.06 24.77
CA PHE A 179 8.27 -21.76 23.62
C PHE A 179 9.70 -22.17 23.98
N LYS A 180 9.86 -23.38 24.51
CA LYS A 180 11.16 -24.06 24.63
C LYS A 180 11.50 -24.79 23.34
#